data_AF-A0A671T1B4-F1
#
_entry.id   AF-A0A671T1B4-F1
#
_cell.length_a   1.000
_cell.length_b   1.000
_cell.length_c   1.000
_cell.angle_alpha   90.00
_cell.angle_beta   90.00
_cell.angle_gamma   90.00
#
_symmetry.space_group_name_H-M   'P 1'
#
loop_
_entity.id
_entity.type
_entity.pdbx_description
1 polymer ?
#
loop_
_entity_poly.entity_id
_entity_poly.type
_entity_poly.pdbx_seq_one_letter_code
_entity_poly.pdbx_strand_id
1 'polypeptide(L)'
;MSEFVKPGNQEHGWNDPPQFSYGSQKDSGGPKRNILNKRVHAPQFTGSGSEMQSPPVAMPTPPRGMNPPPMDSSTPPSVCPKTPSDGKMEAVELETEPSVEDVQEPLYGALNACRHTVKKQICDDVERRLNLFEDMWKSGKLSPLVKHRMHRLSQDLKRKNWDAADEIHRGLMVDHVSEVSQWMVGVKRLIAEARSLNPEQNDCTDPGS
;
A
#
# COMPACT_ATOMS: atom_id res chain seq x y z
N MET A 1 23.21 21.94 -52.35
CA MET A 1 22.43 20.88 -51.68
C MET A 1 21.83 21.51 -50.45
N SER A 2 20.51 21.58 -50.40
CA SER A 2 19.73 22.35 -49.42
C SER A 2 19.45 21.45 -48.21
N GLU A 3 20.03 21.73 -47.05
CA GLU A 3 19.70 21.03 -45.81
C GLU A 3 18.49 21.69 -45.13
N PHE A 4 17.40 20.95 -45.11
CA PHE A 4 16.15 21.29 -44.42
C PHE A 4 16.33 20.99 -42.92
N VAL A 5 16.65 22.01 -42.12
CA VAL A 5 16.60 21.89 -40.65
C VAL A 5 15.13 21.95 -40.22
N LYS A 6 14.60 20.84 -39.74
CA LYS A 6 13.28 20.77 -39.09
C LYS A 6 13.20 21.81 -37.97
N PRO A 7 12.19 22.69 -37.92
CA PRO A 7 11.99 23.55 -36.76
C PRO A 7 11.63 22.65 -35.57
N GLY A 8 12.53 22.59 -34.60
CA GLY A 8 12.32 21.87 -33.35
C GLY A 8 11.13 22.48 -32.59
N ASN A 9 10.30 21.58 -32.09
CA ASN A 9 9.15 21.83 -31.22
C ASN A 9 9.55 22.74 -30.04
N GLN A 10 9.19 24.02 -30.09
CA GLN A 10 9.55 25.03 -29.08
C GLN A 10 8.55 25.11 -27.92
N GLU A 11 7.55 24.23 -27.95
CA GLU A 11 6.58 24.08 -26.88
C GLU A 11 7.29 23.58 -25.63
N HIS A 12 7.33 24.50 -24.65
CA HIS A 12 7.80 24.30 -23.30
C HIS A 12 7.03 23.12 -22.72
N GLY A 13 7.61 21.92 -22.88
CA GLY A 13 7.03 20.70 -22.38
C GLY A 13 6.84 20.80 -20.88
N TRP A 14 5.84 20.09 -20.37
CA TRP A 14 5.47 19.95 -18.95
C TRP A 14 6.58 19.34 -18.05
N ASN A 15 7.84 19.43 -18.47
CA ASN A 15 9.03 18.83 -17.86
C ASN A 15 10.20 19.83 -17.75
N ASP A 16 9.96 21.13 -17.90
CA ASP A 16 10.94 22.14 -17.50
C ASP A 16 10.79 22.40 -15.99
N PRO A 17 11.86 22.21 -15.19
CA PRO A 17 11.78 22.44 -13.76
C PRO A 17 11.52 23.92 -13.47
N PRO A 18 10.74 24.27 -12.42
CA PRO A 18 10.50 25.67 -12.08
C PRO A 18 11.84 26.40 -11.87
N GLN A 19 12.07 27.44 -12.67
CA GLN A 19 13.23 28.32 -12.53
C GLN A 19 13.06 29.13 -11.24
N PHE A 20 13.52 28.60 -10.11
CA PHE A 20 13.70 29.40 -8.91
C PHE A 20 14.87 30.35 -9.18
N SER A 21 14.59 31.63 -9.39
CA SER A 21 15.60 32.67 -9.52
C SER A 21 16.51 32.66 -8.28
N TYR A 22 17.70 32.06 -8.39
CA TYR A 22 18.79 32.22 -7.43
C TYR A 22 19.43 33.61 -7.62
N GLY A 23 18.64 34.65 -7.36
CA GLY A 23 19.03 36.04 -7.47
C GLY A 23 18.69 36.78 -6.18
N SER A 24 19.68 36.88 -5.29
CA SER A 24 19.74 37.88 -4.22
C SER A 24 18.71 37.78 -3.08
N GLN A 25 18.86 36.76 -2.22
CA GLN A 25 18.42 36.89 -0.83
C GLN A 25 19.41 37.78 -0.06
N LYS A 26 19.25 39.10 -0.18
CA LYS A 26 19.72 40.06 0.81
C LYS A 26 18.50 40.56 1.56
N ASP A 27 18.47 40.24 2.86
CA ASP A 27 17.86 40.97 3.97
C ASP A 27 16.45 41.57 3.80
N SER A 28 15.46 41.04 4.52
CA SER A 28 14.56 41.81 5.42
C SER A 28 13.29 41.00 5.77
N GLY A 29 12.91 41.02 7.06
CA GLY A 29 11.86 40.18 7.63
C GLY A 29 10.42 40.46 7.16
N GLY A 30 9.58 39.43 7.26
CA GLY A 30 8.11 39.51 7.05
C GLY A 30 7.40 38.22 7.48
N PRO A 31 6.07 38.25 7.81
CA PRO A 31 5.56 37.59 9.01
C PRO A 31 4.74 36.29 8.82
N LYS A 32 4.79 35.45 9.87
CA LYS A 32 3.71 34.64 10.49
C LYS A 32 2.87 33.68 9.60
N ARG A 33 3.14 32.38 9.78
CA ARG A 33 2.24 31.21 9.84
C ARG A 33 0.81 31.38 9.30
N ASN A 34 0.50 30.71 8.19
CA ASN A 34 -0.87 30.53 7.73
C ASN A 34 -1.46 29.21 8.30
N ILE A 35 -2.15 29.31 9.44
CA ILE A 35 -2.92 28.20 10.03
C ILE A 35 -4.35 28.31 9.48
N LEU A 36 -4.62 27.60 8.39
CA LEU A 36 -5.92 27.51 7.71
C LEU A 36 -6.93 26.59 8.43
N ASN A 37 -7.00 26.68 9.76
CA ASN A 37 -7.97 25.93 10.57
C ASN A 37 -8.81 26.89 11.41
N LYS A 38 -9.71 27.63 10.77
CA LYS A 38 -10.79 28.36 11.43
C LYS A 38 -12.11 28.06 10.70
N ARG A 39 -12.87 27.10 11.23
CA ARG A 39 -14.28 26.90 10.87
C ARG A 39 -15.08 28.01 11.55
N VAL A 40 -15.85 28.77 10.77
CA VAL A 40 -16.73 29.84 11.26
C VAL A 40 -18.02 29.19 11.77
N HIS A 41 -18.43 29.52 13.00
CA HIS A 41 -19.72 29.10 13.56
C HIS A 41 -20.83 30.06 13.12
N ALA A 42 -22.00 29.52 12.77
CA ALA A 42 -23.18 30.30 12.42
C ALA A 42 -23.74 31.08 13.65
N PRO A 43 -24.20 32.33 13.49
CA PRO A 43 -24.75 33.10 14.60
C PRO A 43 -26.14 32.59 14.97
N GLN A 44 -26.27 32.17 16.22
CA GLN A 44 -27.52 31.88 16.90
C GLN A 44 -28.14 33.18 17.42
N PHE A 45 -29.31 33.54 16.87
CA PHE A 45 -30.14 34.62 17.39
C PHE A 45 -31.22 34.04 18.30
N THR A 46 -31.19 34.46 19.57
CA THR A 46 -32.27 34.34 20.54
C THR A 46 -33.11 35.62 20.48
N GLY A 47 -34.43 35.52 20.31
CA GLY A 47 -35.33 36.67 20.42
C GLY A 47 -36.79 36.34 20.10
N SER A 48 -37.64 36.52 21.10
CA SER A 48 -39.10 36.31 21.14
C SER A 48 -39.89 37.28 20.25
N GLY A 49 -41.03 36.84 19.67
CA GLY A 49 -42.18 37.71 19.38
C GLY A 49 -42.73 37.75 17.94
N SER A 50 -44.01 37.34 17.82
CA SER A 50 -45.07 37.72 16.87
C SER A 50 -44.94 37.51 15.34
N GLU A 51 -45.82 36.61 14.89
CA GLU A 51 -46.85 36.77 13.85
C GLU A 51 -46.51 37.20 12.40
N MET A 52 -46.94 36.28 11.51
CA MET A 52 -47.63 36.48 10.24
C MET A 52 -46.84 36.35 8.91
N GLN A 53 -47.48 35.54 8.04
CA GLN A 53 -47.37 35.42 6.59
C GLN A 53 -46.40 34.38 6.00
N SER A 54 -47.00 33.25 5.59
CA SER A 54 -46.52 32.33 4.56
C SER A 54 -46.54 33.01 3.18
N PRO A 55 -45.65 32.61 2.25
CA PRO A 55 -46.06 31.64 1.24
C PRO A 55 -45.05 30.49 1.06
N PRO A 56 -45.47 29.32 0.52
CA PRO A 56 -44.66 28.11 0.50
C PRO A 56 -43.67 28.17 -0.67
N VAL A 57 -42.39 27.93 -0.40
CA VAL A 57 -41.39 27.72 -1.45
C VAL A 57 -40.87 26.29 -1.38
N ALA A 58 -41.00 25.63 -2.52
CA ALA A 58 -40.83 24.21 -2.77
C ALA A 58 -39.53 23.61 -2.22
N MET A 59 -39.65 22.46 -1.55
CA MET A 59 -38.56 21.52 -1.36
C MET A 59 -38.23 20.82 -2.69
N PRO A 60 -36.96 20.70 -3.12
CA PRO A 60 -36.62 19.78 -4.18
C PRO A 60 -36.61 18.35 -3.61
N THR A 61 -37.66 17.59 -3.91
CA THR A 61 -37.71 16.14 -3.75
C THR A 61 -36.69 15.46 -4.67
N PRO A 62 -35.95 14.43 -4.20
CA PRO A 62 -35.15 13.59 -5.08
C PRO A 62 -36.05 12.70 -5.96
N PRO A 63 -35.72 12.46 -7.23
CA PRO A 63 -36.49 11.57 -8.09
C PRO A 63 -36.38 10.12 -7.59
N ARG A 64 -37.50 9.61 -7.06
CA ARG A 64 -37.76 8.20 -6.85
C ARG A 64 -38.20 7.60 -8.18
N GLY A 65 -37.43 6.67 -8.73
CA GLY A 65 -37.86 5.94 -9.92
C GLY A 65 -36.78 5.05 -10.50
N MET A 66 -36.72 3.81 -10.00
CA MET A 66 -36.31 2.61 -10.75
C MET A 66 -36.53 1.41 -9.83
N ASN A 67 -37.72 0.82 -9.90
CA ASN A 67 -37.97 -0.51 -9.36
C ASN A 67 -37.19 -1.54 -10.21
N PRO A 68 -36.55 -2.56 -9.60
CA PRO A 68 -36.09 -3.73 -10.33
C PRO A 68 -37.29 -4.60 -10.76
N PRO A 69 -37.22 -5.29 -11.93
CA PRO A 69 -38.26 -6.21 -12.37
C PRO A 69 -38.34 -7.48 -11.48
N PRO A 70 -39.50 -8.15 -11.45
CA PRO A 70 -39.82 -9.20 -10.48
C PRO A 70 -39.14 -10.54 -10.79
N MET A 71 -38.90 -11.29 -9.72
CA MET A 71 -38.44 -12.67 -9.73
C MET A 71 -39.53 -13.58 -10.29
N ASP A 72 -39.18 -14.42 -11.26
CA ASP A 72 -40.00 -15.56 -11.65
C ASP A 72 -39.30 -16.85 -11.20
N SER A 73 -39.98 -17.56 -10.32
CA SER A 73 -39.60 -18.84 -9.76
C SER A 73 -40.02 -19.95 -10.71
N SER A 74 -39.08 -20.81 -11.14
CA SER A 74 -39.42 -22.13 -11.68
C SER A 74 -38.25 -23.13 -11.56
N THR A 75 -38.40 -23.98 -10.53
CA THR A 75 -38.19 -25.45 -10.54
C THR A 75 -36.78 -26.06 -10.63
N PRO A 76 -36.43 -27.03 -9.76
CA PRO A 76 -35.15 -27.76 -9.79
C PRO A 76 -35.21 -29.01 -10.69
N PRO A 77 -34.04 -29.55 -11.09
CA PRO A 77 -33.84 -30.98 -10.88
C PRO A 77 -32.47 -31.31 -10.26
N SER A 78 -32.55 -32.16 -9.24
CA SER A 78 -31.46 -33.00 -8.76
C SER A 78 -31.11 -34.04 -9.84
N VAL A 79 -29.82 -34.27 -10.09
CA VAL A 79 -29.14 -35.57 -10.30
C VAL A 79 -27.66 -35.29 -10.65
N CYS A 80 -26.75 -35.58 -9.71
CA CYS A 80 -25.34 -35.95 -9.98
C CYS A 80 -25.30 -37.39 -10.55
N PRO A 81 -24.24 -37.93 -11.23
CA PRO A 81 -22.81 -37.70 -10.92
C PRO A 81 -21.73 -37.90 -12.04
N LYS A 82 -20.46 -37.64 -11.65
CA LYS A 82 -19.15 -38.19 -12.14
C LYS A 82 -18.52 -37.65 -13.46
N THR A 83 -17.52 -36.74 -13.40
CA THR A 83 -16.02 -36.90 -13.30
C THR A 83 -15.33 -36.73 -14.67
N PRO A 84 -14.01 -36.44 -14.75
CA PRO A 84 -13.29 -35.27 -14.24
C PRO A 84 -12.54 -34.56 -15.40
N SER A 85 -12.30 -33.26 -15.32
CA SER A 85 -11.24 -32.64 -16.14
C SER A 85 -10.45 -31.69 -15.27
N ASP A 86 -9.22 -32.13 -15.05
CA ASP A 86 -8.06 -31.49 -14.47
C ASP A 86 -7.99 -29.98 -14.70
N GLY A 87 -7.78 -29.23 -13.62
CA GLY A 87 -7.70 -27.78 -13.63
C GLY A 87 -7.65 -27.19 -12.22
N LYS A 88 -6.79 -27.77 -11.37
CA LYS A 88 -6.27 -27.24 -10.10
C LYS A 88 -7.15 -26.18 -9.40
N MET A 89 -8.26 -26.63 -8.82
CA MET A 89 -8.89 -25.95 -7.70
C MET A 89 -8.17 -26.42 -6.43
N GLU A 90 -7.23 -25.61 -5.92
CA GLU A 90 -6.78 -25.75 -4.53
C GLU A 90 -7.89 -25.21 -3.62
N ALA A 91 -8.86 -26.07 -3.35
CA ALA A 91 -9.76 -25.95 -2.23
C ALA A 91 -9.40 -27.06 -1.24
N VAL A 92 -8.62 -26.69 -0.23
CA VAL A 92 -8.32 -27.31 1.08
C VAL A 92 -7.13 -26.46 1.55
N GLU A 93 -7.22 -25.64 2.58
CA GLU A 93 -7.45 -26.07 3.95
C GLU A 93 -7.89 -24.87 4.77
N LEU A 94 -8.64 -25.14 5.84
CA LEU A 94 -9.16 -24.17 6.79
C LEU A 94 -8.01 -23.27 7.27
N GLU A 95 -7.99 -22.02 6.81
CA GLU A 95 -6.91 -21.05 7.03
C GLU A 95 -6.75 -20.79 8.53
N THR A 96 -5.80 -21.47 9.14
CA THR A 96 -5.24 -21.01 10.41
C THR A 96 -4.54 -19.70 10.10
N GLU A 97 -5.07 -18.59 10.62
CA GLU A 97 -4.37 -17.30 10.62
C GLU A 97 -2.93 -17.56 11.10
N PRO A 98 -1.90 -17.24 10.29
CA PRO A 98 -0.53 -17.48 10.70
C PRO A 98 -0.27 -16.73 12.01
N SER A 99 0.37 -17.40 12.98
CA SER A 99 0.71 -16.73 14.23
C SER A 99 1.71 -15.61 13.97
N VAL A 100 1.61 -14.52 14.73
CA VAL A 100 2.53 -13.40 14.57
C VAL A 100 3.98 -13.85 14.83
N GLU A 101 4.17 -14.77 15.77
CA GLU A 101 5.47 -15.34 16.14
C GLU A 101 6.13 -16.09 14.98
N ASP A 102 5.35 -16.86 14.19
CA ASP A 102 5.87 -17.64 13.05
C ASP A 102 6.42 -16.75 11.93
N VAL A 103 5.87 -15.53 11.79
CA VAL A 103 6.33 -14.54 10.82
C VAL A 103 7.50 -13.73 11.37
N GLN A 104 7.44 -13.36 12.65
CA GLN A 104 8.43 -12.50 13.29
C GLN A 104 9.77 -13.18 13.55
N GLU A 105 9.78 -14.41 14.03
CA GLU A 105 10.98 -15.20 14.29
C GLU A 105 11.96 -15.18 13.10
N PRO A 106 11.55 -15.53 11.86
CA PRO A 106 12.36 -15.38 10.66
C PRO A 106 12.93 -13.98 10.43
N LEU A 107 12.10 -12.94 10.60
CA LEU A 107 12.46 -11.56 10.29
C LEU A 107 13.51 -11.03 11.26
N TYR A 108 13.30 -11.25 12.56
CA TYR A 108 14.26 -10.88 13.59
C TYR A 108 15.53 -11.74 13.54
N GLY A 109 15.42 -13.03 13.20
CA GLY A 109 16.57 -13.90 12.95
C GLY A 109 17.45 -13.36 11.83
N ALA A 110 16.85 -12.99 10.69
CA ALA A 110 17.57 -12.36 9.57
C ALA A 110 18.18 -11.00 9.97
N LEU A 111 17.45 -10.18 10.74
CA LEU A 111 17.95 -8.90 11.24
C LEU A 111 19.16 -9.08 12.15
N ASN A 112 19.13 -10.06 13.06
CA ASN A 112 20.23 -10.32 13.98
C ASN A 112 21.48 -10.83 13.23
N ALA A 113 21.30 -11.61 12.16
CA ALA A 113 22.41 -11.96 11.27
C ALA A 113 23.02 -10.71 10.60
N CYS A 114 22.18 -9.75 10.20
CA CYS A 114 22.64 -8.49 9.60
C CYS A 114 23.37 -7.55 10.57
N ARG A 115 23.09 -7.62 11.89
CA ARG A 115 23.70 -6.71 12.90
C ARG A 115 25.23 -6.72 12.92
N HIS A 116 25.85 -7.83 12.52
CA HIS A 116 27.30 -7.97 12.55
C HIS A 116 28.02 -7.36 11.34
N THR A 117 27.29 -7.12 10.24
CA THR A 117 27.88 -6.67 8.97
C THR A 117 27.38 -5.29 8.54
N VAL A 118 26.16 -4.95 8.92
CA VAL A 118 25.49 -3.71 8.53
C VAL A 118 25.69 -2.65 9.62
N LYS A 119 25.66 -1.37 9.23
CA LYS A 119 25.71 -0.25 10.18
C LYS A 119 24.58 -0.36 11.20
N LYS A 120 24.91 -0.18 12.48
CA LYS A 120 23.96 -0.22 13.61
C LYS A 120 22.69 0.62 13.36
N GLN A 121 22.83 1.83 12.81
CA GLN A 121 21.68 2.71 12.50
C GLN A 121 20.66 2.08 11.54
N ILE A 122 21.12 1.28 10.58
CA ILE A 122 20.24 0.61 9.62
C ILE A 122 19.50 -0.52 10.33
N CYS A 123 20.21 -1.30 11.17
CA CYS A 123 19.58 -2.33 11.97
C CYS A 123 18.54 -1.75 12.94
N ASP A 124 18.85 -0.63 13.60
CA ASP A 124 17.92 0.07 14.49
C ASP A 124 16.67 0.59 13.73
N ASP A 125 16.82 1.12 12.51
CA ASP A 125 15.68 1.54 11.68
C ASP A 125 14.81 0.35 11.25
N VAL A 126 15.43 -0.75 10.81
CA VAL A 126 14.70 -1.97 10.42
C VAL A 126 13.97 -2.55 11.63
N GLU A 127 14.62 -2.64 12.79
CA GLU A 127 14.00 -3.10 14.04
C GLU A 127 12.79 -2.25 14.42
N ARG A 128 12.92 -0.92 14.36
CA ARG A 128 11.80 0.00 14.59
C ARG A 128 10.64 -0.27 13.64
N ARG A 129 10.92 -0.53 12.36
CA ARG A 129 9.88 -0.83 11.37
C ARG A 129 9.23 -2.21 11.57
N LEU A 130 9.99 -3.20 12.01
CA LEU A 130 9.43 -4.52 12.37
C LEU A 130 8.52 -4.43 13.60
N ASN A 131 8.85 -3.58 14.58
CA ASN A 131 7.95 -3.27 15.70
C ASN A 131 6.65 -2.60 15.22
N LEU A 132 6.72 -1.66 14.27
CA LEU A 132 5.51 -1.06 13.68
C LEU A 132 4.63 -2.10 12.95
N PHE A 133 5.26 -3.02 12.24
CA PHE A 133 4.56 -4.16 11.62
C PHE A 133 3.83 -5.00 12.67
N GLU A 134 4.49 -5.32 13.79
CA GLU A 134 3.91 -6.05 14.92
C GLU A 134 2.70 -5.31 15.51
N ASP A 135 2.84 -4.00 15.76
CA ASP A 135 1.77 -3.17 16.27
C ASP A 135 0.55 -3.18 15.33
N MET A 136 0.77 -3.08 14.02
CA MET A 136 -0.30 -3.15 13.01
C MET A 136 -0.95 -4.53 12.94
N TRP A 137 -0.17 -5.60 13.12
CA TRP A 137 -0.67 -6.97 13.16
C TRP A 137 -1.56 -7.20 14.38
N LYS A 138 -1.08 -6.85 15.58
CA LYS A 138 -1.78 -7.03 16.86
C LYS A 138 -2.99 -6.13 16.98
N SER A 139 -2.94 -4.93 16.40
CA SER A 139 -4.11 -4.03 16.33
C SER A 139 -5.15 -4.43 15.29
N GLY A 140 -4.90 -5.50 14.51
CA GLY A 140 -5.85 -5.99 13.50
C GLY A 140 -6.00 -5.06 12.29
N LYS A 141 -5.03 -4.18 12.04
CA LYS A 141 -5.04 -3.24 10.90
C LYS A 141 -4.53 -3.85 9.60
N LEU A 142 -3.96 -5.05 9.67
CA LEU A 142 -3.49 -5.80 8.52
C LEU A 142 -4.56 -6.78 8.06
N SER A 143 -4.87 -6.75 6.77
CA SER A 143 -5.76 -7.70 6.13
C SER A 143 -5.19 -9.13 6.19
N PRO A 144 -6.06 -10.16 6.20
CA PRO A 144 -5.63 -11.56 6.22
C PRO A 144 -4.71 -11.91 5.05
N LEU A 145 -4.94 -11.31 3.86
CA LEU A 145 -4.09 -11.52 2.70
C LEU A 145 -2.67 -10.98 2.91
N VAL A 146 -2.52 -9.80 3.52
CA VAL A 146 -1.21 -9.24 3.87
C VAL A 146 -0.52 -10.14 4.88
N LYS A 147 -1.24 -10.65 5.88
CA LYS A 147 -0.70 -11.57 6.89
C LYS A 147 -0.19 -12.87 6.27
N HIS A 148 -0.99 -13.51 5.41
CA HIS A 148 -0.61 -14.72 4.69
C HIS A 148 0.60 -14.48 3.77
N ARG A 149 0.59 -13.38 2.99
CA ARG A 149 1.73 -13.02 2.13
C ARG A 149 3.00 -12.76 2.94
N MET A 150 2.89 -12.11 4.10
CA MET A 150 4.03 -11.90 5.00
C MET A 150 4.56 -13.19 5.60
N HIS A 151 3.69 -14.12 5.96
CA HIS A 151 4.10 -15.46 6.36
C HIS A 151 4.86 -16.17 5.23
N ARG A 152 4.39 -16.10 3.99
CA ARG A 152 5.14 -16.67 2.86
C ARG A 152 6.49 -15.99 2.64
N LEU A 153 6.55 -14.65 2.71
CA LEU A 153 7.80 -13.88 2.63
C LEU A 153 8.80 -14.30 3.72
N SER A 154 8.33 -14.52 4.95
CA SER A 154 9.18 -14.93 6.06
C SER A 154 9.76 -16.34 5.86
N GLN A 155 9.01 -17.25 5.22
CA GLN A 155 9.49 -18.56 4.80
C GLN A 155 10.55 -18.47 3.70
N ASP A 156 10.36 -17.58 2.71
CA ASP A 156 11.34 -17.35 1.65
C ASP A 156 12.65 -16.77 2.21
N LEU A 157 12.57 -15.86 3.19
CA LEU A 157 13.74 -15.36 3.94
C LEU A 157 14.50 -16.48 4.65
N LYS A 158 13.80 -17.41 5.32
CA LYS A 158 14.42 -18.58 5.97
C LYS A 158 15.12 -19.49 4.96
N ARG A 159 14.54 -19.66 3.78
CA ARG A 159 15.10 -20.48 2.69
C ARG A 159 16.22 -19.76 1.92
N LYS A 160 16.54 -18.51 2.27
CA LYS A 160 17.48 -17.63 1.55
C LYS A 160 17.06 -17.34 0.11
N ASN A 161 15.78 -17.47 -0.20
CA ASN A 161 15.20 -17.18 -1.51
C ASN A 161 14.88 -15.68 -1.61
N TRP A 162 15.91 -14.85 -1.74
CA TRP A 162 15.77 -13.38 -1.70
C TRP A 162 14.91 -12.84 -2.86
N ASP A 163 15.00 -13.43 -4.05
CA ASP A 163 14.23 -12.99 -5.22
C ASP A 163 12.72 -13.29 -5.09
N ALA A 164 12.36 -14.43 -4.48
CA ALA A 164 10.97 -14.77 -4.16
C ALA A 164 10.40 -13.84 -3.07
N ALA A 165 11.19 -13.54 -2.04
CA ALA A 165 10.82 -12.57 -1.02
C ALA A 165 10.61 -11.16 -1.61
N ASP A 166 11.47 -10.72 -2.53
CA ASP A 166 11.33 -9.42 -3.21
C ASP A 166 10.10 -9.38 -4.15
N GLU A 167 9.76 -10.51 -4.78
CA GLU A 167 8.53 -10.62 -5.57
C GLU A 167 7.27 -10.42 -4.73
N ILE A 168 7.19 -11.06 -3.54
CA ILE A 168 6.07 -10.86 -2.61
C ILE A 168 6.03 -9.41 -2.12
N HIS A 169 7.18 -8.82 -1.81
CA HIS A 169 7.29 -7.40 -1.47
C HIS A 169 6.70 -6.51 -2.59
N ARG A 170 7.08 -6.74 -3.85
CA ARG A 170 6.54 -5.98 -5.00
C ARG A 170 5.04 -6.15 -5.13
N GLY A 171 4.52 -7.38 -5.01
CA GLY A 171 3.09 -7.65 -5.06
C GLY A 171 2.31 -6.93 -3.94
N LEU A 172 2.85 -6.94 -2.72
CA LEU A 172 2.24 -6.19 -1.60
C LEU A 172 2.26 -4.68 -1.82
N MET A 173 3.32 -4.14 -2.41
CA MET A 173 3.43 -2.71 -2.74
C MET A 173 2.48 -2.27 -3.86
N VAL A 174 2.00 -3.19 -4.71
CA VAL A 174 1.00 -2.89 -5.75
C VAL A 174 -0.41 -2.97 -5.18
N ASP A 175 -0.71 -4.05 -4.46
CA ASP A 175 -2.09 -4.37 -4.07
C ASP A 175 -2.50 -3.72 -2.73
N HIS A 176 -1.57 -3.57 -1.77
CA HIS A 176 -1.85 -3.24 -0.37
C HIS A 176 -0.94 -2.13 0.19
N VAL A 177 -0.53 -1.17 -0.64
CA VAL A 177 0.44 -0.11 -0.28
C VAL A 177 0.04 0.69 0.96
N SER A 178 -1.26 0.93 1.17
CA SER A 178 -1.78 1.67 2.33
C SER A 178 -1.50 0.97 3.67
N GLU A 179 -1.44 -0.35 3.67
CA GLU A 179 -1.24 -1.16 4.88
C GLU A 179 0.26 -1.43 5.12
N VAL A 180 1.04 -1.60 4.06
CA VAL A 180 2.42 -2.07 4.17
C VAL A 180 3.48 -0.97 4.12
N SER A 181 3.19 0.17 3.47
CA SER A 181 4.21 1.20 3.14
C SER A 181 5.03 1.73 4.32
N GLN A 182 4.43 1.81 5.52
CA GLN A 182 5.09 2.39 6.69
C GLN A 182 6.29 1.54 7.19
N TRP A 183 6.16 0.20 7.12
CA TRP A 183 7.15 -0.74 7.65
C TRP A 183 7.86 -1.55 6.56
N MET A 184 7.23 -1.74 5.40
CA MET A 184 7.72 -2.59 4.31
C MET A 184 9.09 -2.15 3.76
N VAL A 185 9.41 -0.86 3.78
CA VAL A 185 10.75 -0.38 3.38
C VAL A 185 11.86 -0.92 4.29
N GLY A 186 11.56 -1.22 5.56
CA GLY A 186 12.48 -1.90 6.47
C GLY A 186 12.70 -3.35 6.06
N VAL A 187 11.63 -4.04 5.66
CA VAL A 187 11.69 -5.42 5.15
C VAL A 187 12.45 -5.48 3.82
N LYS A 188 12.22 -4.54 2.90
CA LYS A 188 12.99 -4.40 1.65
C LYS A 188 14.49 -4.23 1.95
N ARG A 189 14.83 -3.36 2.89
CA ARG A 189 16.23 -3.17 3.29
C ARG A 189 16.80 -4.45 3.88
N LEU A 190 16.05 -5.13 4.74
CA LEU A 190 16.44 -6.41 5.32
C LEU A 190 16.74 -7.46 4.25
N ILE A 191 15.88 -7.61 3.22
CA ILE A 191 16.12 -8.52 2.09
C ILE A 191 17.44 -8.18 1.37
N ALA A 192 17.67 -6.90 1.08
CA ALA A 192 18.89 -6.45 0.39
C ALA A 192 20.16 -6.70 1.21
N GLU A 193 20.11 -6.44 2.52
CA GLU A 193 21.24 -6.70 3.42
C GLU A 193 21.48 -8.21 3.58
N ALA A 194 20.44 -9.00 3.83
CA ALA A 194 20.56 -10.44 4.00
C ALA A 194 21.08 -11.15 2.73
N ARG A 195 20.72 -10.65 1.54
CA ARG A 195 21.31 -11.06 0.26
C ARG A 195 22.80 -10.76 0.18
N SER A 196 23.22 -9.59 0.68
CA SER A 196 24.63 -9.17 0.69
C SER A 196 25.49 -10.02 1.63
N LEU A 197 24.90 -10.64 2.65
CA LEU A 197 25.59 -11.57 3.57
C LEU A 197 25.81 -12.97 2.98
N ASN A 198 25.01 -13.37 1.99
CA ASN A 198 25.08 -14.70 1.38
C ASN A 198 25.36 -14.60 -0.13
N PRO A 199 26.53 -14.06 -0.55
CA PRO A 199 26.88 -13.99 -1.96
C PRO A 199 27.16 -15.37 -2.59
N GLU A 200 27.39 -16.42 -1.78
CA GLU A 200 27.77 -17.76 -2.25
C GLU A 200 26.67 -18.60 -2.92
N GLN A 201 25.43 -18.09 -3.06
CA GLN A 201 24.31 -18.89 -3.62
C GLN A 201 24.04 -18.64 -5.11
N ASN A 202 24.83 -17.82 -5.80
CA ASN A 202 24.59 -17.45 -7.20
C ASN A 202 25.56 -18.04 -8.24
N ASP A 203 26.48 -18.94 -7.85
CA ASP A 203 27.42 -19.57 -8.79
C ASP A 203 27.64 -21.05 -8.47
N CYS A 204 26.69 -21.91 -8.88
CA CYS A 204 26.99 -23.29 -9.28
C CYS A 204 25.75 -23.91 -9.94
N THR A 205 25.53 -23.60 -11.21
CA THR A 205 24.84 -24.53 -12.12
C THR A 205 25.53 -24.41 -13.47
N ASP A 206 26.71 -25.03 -13.54
CA ASP A 206 27.28 -25.49 -14.80
C ASP A 206 26.84 -26.94 -14.98
N PRO A 207 25.88 -27.24 -15.89
CA PRO A 207 25.67 -28.59 -16.36
C PRO A 207 26.57 -28.81 -17.58
N GLY A 208 27.83 -29.17 -17.33
CA GLY A 208 28.84 -29.32 -18.37
C GLY A 208 29.85 -30.44 -18.10
N SER A 209 29.40 -31.70 -17.96
CA SER A 209 30.17 -32.91 -18.32
C SER A 209 29.28 -34.14 -18.40
#